data_AF-A0A2J7WTS6-F1
#
_entry.id   AF-A0A2J7WTS6-F1
#
_cell.length_a   1.000
_cell.length_b   1.000
_cell.length_c   1.000
_cell.angle_alpha   90.00
_cell.angle_beta   90.00
_cell.angle_gamma   90.00
#
_symmetry.space_group_name_H-M   'P 1'
#
loop_
_entity.id
_entity.type
_entity.pdbx_description
1 polymer ?
#
loop_
_entity_poly.entity_id
_entity_poly.type
_entity_poly.pdbx_seq_one_letter_code
_entity_poly.pdbx_strand_id
1 'polypeptide(L)' 'EALAAKAEAFAPLIKIGRTHTQDATPLTLGQEFGSYAAQVSYGIERVQQCMGHVYLLAQGGTAVGTGLNTFQ' A
#
# COMPACT_ATOMS: atom_id res chain seq x y z
N GLU A 1 7.23 -3.74 7.76
CA GLU A 1 7.94 -4.33 8.93
C GLU A 1 8.39 -3.29 9.96
N ALA A 2 9.29 -2.35 9.63
CA ALA A 2 9.80 -1.37 10.59
C ALA A 2 8.71 -0.54 11.30
N LEU A 3 7.68 -0.09 10.58
CA LEU A 3 6.54 0.64 11.16
C LEU A 3 5.74 -0.21 12.15
N ALA A 4 5.51 -1.48 11.84
CA ALA A 4 4.80 -2.41 12.72
C ALA A 4 5.61 -2.69 14.00
N ALA A 5 6.92 -2.92 13.87
CA ALA A 5 7.80 -3.08 15.03
C ALA A 5 7.78 -1.84 15.95
N LYS A 6 7.69 -0.63 15.37
CA LYS A 6 7.55 0.61 16.15
C LYS A 6 6.15 0.77 16.76
N ALA A 7 5.09 0.34 16.08
CA ALA A 7 3.74 0.32 16.63
C ALA A 7 3.71 -0.50 17.94
N GLU A 8 4.31 -1.70 17.95
CA GLU A 8 4.42 -2.55 19.15
C GLU A 8 5.27 -1.88 20.24
N ALA A 9 6.46 -1.37 19.89
CA ALA A 9 7.34 -0.70 20.84
C ALA A 9 6.71 0.55 21.48
N PHE A 10 5.78 1.21 20.78
CA PHE A 10 5.11 2.43 21.23
C PHE A 10 3.70 2.19 21.81
N ALA A 11 3.25 0.94 21.90
CA ALA A 11 1.98 0.58 22.50
C ALA A 11 1.74 1.16 23.91
N PRO A 12 2.73 1.23 24.84
CA PRO A 12 2.50 1.79 26.17
C PRO A 12 2.50 3.32 26.24
N LEU A 13 2.89 4.02 25.17
CA LEU A 13 3.07 5.48 25.18
C LEU A 13 1.76 6.20 24.85
N ILE A 14 1.11 6.82 25.84
CA ILE A 14 -0.12 7.62 25.65
C ILE A 14 0.26 9.04 25.20
N LYS A 15 -0.44 9.58 24.19
CA LYS A 15 -0.30 10.94 23.67
C LYS A 15 -1.65 11.62 23.46
N ILE A 16 -1.64 12.95 23.32
CA ILE A 16 -2.80 13.74 22.86
C ILE A 16 -2.99 13.55 21.35
N GLY A 17 -4.21 13.20 20.94
CA GLY A 17 -4.60 13.18 19.53
C GLY A 17 -4.77 14.59 18.98
N ARG A 18 -4.67 14.74 17.65
CA ARG A 18 -4.94 16.02 16.98
C ARG A 18 -5.88 15.84 15.81
N THR A 19 -7.00 16.57 15.83
CA THR A 19 -7.90 16.72 14.68
C THR A 19 -7.98 18.19 14.32
N HIS A 20 -7.96 18.54 13.03
CA HIS A 20 -7.80 19.94 12.59
C HIS A 20 -6.59 20.64 13.24
N THR A 21 -5.54 19.89 13.57
CA THR A 21 -4.34 20.35 14.32
C THR A 21 -4.59 20.85 15.76
N GLN A 22 -5.82 20.71 16.27
CA GLN A 22 -6.20 21.06 17.64
C GLN A 22 -6.19 19.82 18.54
N ASP A 23 -6.06 20.02 19.85
CA ASP A 23 -6.07 18.95 20.83
C ASP A 23 -7.39 18.16 20.81
N ALA A 24 -7.29 16.84 20.88
CA ALA A 24 -8.41 15.90 20.91
C ALA A 24 -8.25 14.88 22.04
N THR A 25 -9.04 13.81 22.02
CA THR A 25 -8.94 12.74 23.03
C THR A 25 -7.63 11.94 22.90
N PRO A 26 -7.11 11.37 24.01
CA PRO A 26 -5.87 10.60 23.99
C PRO A 26 -5.96 9.30 23.17
N LEU A 27 -4.80 8.87 22.67
CA LEU A 27 -4.54 7.56 22.04
C LEU A 27 -3.11 7.14 22.32
N THR A 28 -2.73 5.89 22.02
CA THR A 28 -1.32 5.49 22.11
C THR A 28 -0.55 5.86 20.85
N LEU A 29 0.73 6.17 20.99
CA LEU A 29 1.63 6.35 19.85
C LEU A 29 1.74 5.07 19.01
N GLY A 30 1.58 3.90 19.65
CA GLY A 30 1.46 2.62 18.97
C GLY A 30 0.25 2.55 18.02
N GLN A 31 -0.93 3.03 18.44
CA GLN A 31 -2.12 3.09 17.58
C GLN A 31 -1.88 3.99 16.36
N GLU A 32 -1.24 5.14 16.54
CA GLU A 32 -0.88 6.05 15.44
C GLU A 32 0.08 5.39 14.44
N PHE A 33 1.16 4.75 14.93
CA PHE A 33 2.12 4.03 14.07
C PHE A 33 1.53 2.79 13.40
N GLY A 34 0.59 2.11 14.06
CA GLY A 34 -0.17 1.00 13.49
C GLY A 34 -0.96 1.43 12.26
N SER A 35 -1.53 2.64 12.28
CA SER A 35 -2.24 3.18 11.11
C SER A 35 -1.31 3.42 9.92
N TYR A 36 -0.08 3.90 10.16
CA TYR A 36 0.93 4.07 9.11
C TYR A 36 1.34 2.72 8.50
N ALA A 37 1.54 1.71 9.35
CA ALA A 37 1.85 0.35 8.88
C ALA A 37 0.71 -0.21 8.01
N ALA A 38 -0.54 -0.02 8.41
CA ALA A 38 -1.72 -0.45 7.63
C ALA A 38 -1.81 0.27 6.28
N GLN A 39 -1.58 1.59 6.23
CA GLN A 39 -1.55 2.35 4.98
C GLN A 39 -0.51 1.81 4.00
N VAL A 40 0.69 1.48 4.48
CA VAL A 40 1.74 0.86 3.64
C VAL A 40 1.31 -0.53 3.16
N SER A 41 0.72 -1.35 4.03
CA SER A 41 0.21 -2.68 3.67
C SER A 41 -0.82 -2.60 2.54
N TYR A 42 -1.81 -1.71 2.65
CA TYR A 42 -2.79 -1.49 1.58
C TYR A 42 -2.16 -0.91 0.32
N GLY A 43 -1.13 -0.08 0.45
CA GLY A 43 -0.35 0.41 -0.70
C GLY A 43 0.29 -0.74 -1.49
N ILE A 44 0.93 -1.68 -0.79
CA ILE A 44 1.54 -2.86 -1.40
C ILE A 44 0.48 -3.72 -2.09
N GLU A 45 -0.63 -4.00 -1.42
CA GLU A 45 -1.73 -4.79 -1.97
C GLU A 45 -2.25 -4.19 -3.28
N ARG A 46 -2.48 -2.87 -3.32
CA ARG A 46 -2.93 -2.16 -4.53
C ARG A 46 -1.95 -2.33 -5.69
N VAL A 47 -0.65 -2.19 -5.44
CA VAL A 47 0.38 -2.38 -6.50
C VAL A 47 0.35 -3.83 -7.00
N GLN A 48 0.29 -4.80 -6.10
CA GLN A 48 0.23 -6.22 -6.46
C GLN A 48 -1.02 -6.54 -7.29
N GLN A 49 -2.18 -5.98 -6.95
CA GLN A 49 -3.42 -6.14 -7.71
C GLN A 49 -3.31 -5.61 -9.14
N CYS A 50 -2.55 -4.54 -9.38
CA CYS A 50 -2.30 -4.02 -10.72
C CYS A 50 -1.42 -4.95 -11.58
N MET A 51 -0.56 -5.77 -10.97
CA MET A 51 0.46 -6.53 -11.70
C MET A 51 -0.11 -7.54 -12.69
N GLY A 52 -1.28 -8.11 -12.42
CA GLY A 52 -1.93 -9.05 -13.34
C GLY A 52 -2.13 -8.47 -14.74
N HIS A 53 -2.46 -7.18 -14.85
CA HIS A 53 -2.60 -6.50 -16.14
C HIS A 53 -1.25 -6.08 -16.73
N VAL A 54 -0.29 -5.69 -15.87
CA VAL A 54 1.07 -5.28 -16.31
C VAL A 54 1.80 -6.44 -16.96
N TYR A 55 1.60 -7.67 -16.49
CA TYR A 55 2.23 -8.86 -17.05
C TYR A 55 1.67 -9.30 -18.40
N LEU A 56 0.56 -8.72 -18.87
CA LEU A 56 0.01 -9.04 -20.18
C LEU A 56 0.90 -8.44 -21.27
N LEU A 57 1.52 -9.31 -22.08
CA LEU A 57 2.36 -8.91 -23.20
C LEU A 57 1.57 -8.94 -24.50
N ALA A 58 1.67 -7.86 -25.29
CA ALA A 58 1.05 -7.77 -26.62
C ALA A 58 1.83 -8.52 -27.72
N GLN A 59 2.82 -9.35 -27.35
CA GLN A 59 3.68 -10.07 -28.28
C GLN A 59 2.86 -10.98 -29.20
N GLY A 60 3.14 -10.93 -30.49
CA GLY A 60 2.38 -11.66 -31.51
C GLY A 60 1.18 -10.88 -32.07
N GLY A 61 0.82 -9.72 -31.51
CA GLY A 61 -0.24 -8.84 -32.04
C GLY A 61 0.11 -8.16 -33.37
N THR A 62 1.40 -8.04 -33.71
CA THR A 62 1.93 -7.42 -34.96
C THR A 62 1.56 -5.94 -35.11
N ALA A 63 1.55 -5.41 -36.33
CA ALA A 63 1.43 -3.96 -36.59
C ALA A 63 0.14 -3.32 -36.06
N VAL A 64 -0.98 -4.06 -36.07
CA VAL A 64 -2.31 -3.51 -35.71
C VAL A 64 -3.15 -4.43 -34.81
N GLY A 65 -2.54 -5.44 -34.17
CA GLY A 65 -3.23 -6.34 -33.24
C GLY A 65 -3.92 -7.55 -33.90
N THR A 66 -3.83 -7.72 -35.23
CA THR A 66 -4.46 -8.83 -35.97
C THR A 66 -3.67 -10.13 -35.95
N GLY A 67 -2.39 -10.08 -35.59
CA GLY A 67 -1.47 -11.22 -35.70
C GLY A 67 -0.97 -11.52 -37.12
N LEU A 68 -1.17 -10.61 -38.09
CA LEU A 68 -0.71 -10.80 -39.46
C LEU A 68 0.83 -10.85 -39.54
N ASN A 69 1.37 -11.93 -40.11
CA ASN A 69 2.81 -12.24 -40.22
C ASN A 69 3.48 -12.75 -38.92
N THR A 70 2.72 -13.36 -37.99
CA THR A 70 3.26 -14.15 -36.87
C THR A 70 3.20 -15.66 -37.18
N PHE A 71 4.19 -16.43 -36.71
CA PHE A 71 4.17 -17.90 -36.80
C PHE A 71 3.17 -18.52 -35.80
N GLN A 72 2.58 -19.66 -36.15
CA GLN A 72 1.78 -20.48 -35.23
C GLN A 72 2.67 -21.32 -34.31
#